data_AF-A0A0A7SXB4-F1
#
_entry.id   AF-A0A0A7SXB4-F1
#
_cell.length_a   1.000
_cell.length_b   1.000
_cell.length_c   1.000
_cell.angle_alpha   90.00
_cell.angle_beta   90.00
_cell.angle_gamma   90.00
#
_symmetry.space_group_name_H-M   'P 1'
#
loop_
_entity.id
_entity.type
_entity.pdbx_description
1 polymer ?
#
loop_
_entity_poly.entity_id
_entity_poly.type
_entity_poly.pdbx_seq_one_letter_code
_entity_poly.pdbx_strand_id
1 'polypeptide(L)'
;MINHIGGFAVKDIERSIQFYESVLAPLGYKLHHRSEKSANFSDSISTDPFGDFAIYEGQPFSFHLAFQAKFNQEVDDFNEAAIKLGAKGYGRPGYHKHFHENYYAAFIYDPDGYAIEAVCHNNQPH
;
A
#
# COMPACT_ATOMS: atom_id res chain seq x y z
N MET A 1 -10.44 6.94 -11.49
CA MET A 1 -10.68 7.07 -10.05
C MET A 1 -11.30 5.79 -9.55
N ILE A 2 -10.61 5.08 -8.65
CA ILE A 2 -11.15 3.95 -7.89
C ILE A 2 -11.68 4.55 -6.57
N ASN A 3 -12.88 4.17 -6.13
CA ASN A 3 -13.46 4.70 -4.89
C ASN A 3 -13.00 3.92 -3.65
N HIS A 4 -13.13 2.60 -3.70
CA HIS A 4 -12.61 1.70 -2.67
C HIS A 4 -12.36 0.31 -3.24
N ILE A 5 -11.64 -0.52 -2.50
CA ILE A 5 -11.52 -1.97 -2.72
C ILE A 5 -12.23 -2.67 -1.56
N GLY A 6 -13.21 -3.51 -1.88
CA GLY A 6 -14.08 -4.24 -0.91
C GLY A 6 -13.36 -5.25 0.01
N GLY A 7 -12.04 -5.23 -0.03
CA GLY A 7 -11.14 -5.89 0.89
C GLY A 7 -10.47 -7.15 0.35
N PHE A 8 -9.36 -7.52 0.95
CA PHE A 8 -8.64 -8.76 0.63
C PHE A 8 -8.25 -9.55 1.89
N ALA A 9 -8.08 -10.86 1.71
CA ALA A 9 -7.85 -11.79 2.81
C ALA A 9 -6.40 -11.74 3.31
N VAL A 10 -6.17 -11.70 4.61
CA VAL A 10 -4.86 -11.81 5.27
C VAL A 10 -4.87 -12.96 6.26
N LYS A 11 -3.74 -13.59 6.56
CA LYS A 11 -3.70 -14.74 7.49
C LYS A 11 -3.78 -14.33 8.95
N ASP A 12 -3.29 -13.14 9.28
CA ASP A 12 -3.21 -12.60 10.63
C ASP A 12 -3.56 -11.12 10.58
N ILE A 13 -4.74 -10.79 11.11
CA ILE A 13 -5.28 -9.44 11.02
C ILE A 13 -4.45 -8.41 11.79
N GLU A 14 -3.93 -8.75 12.97
CA GLU A 14 -3.15 -7.83 13.80
C GLU A 14 -1.79 -7.54 13.18
N ARG A 15 -1.12 -8.59 12.68
CA ARG A 15 0.15 -8.46 11.96
C ARG A 15 -0.01 -7.58 10.72
N SER A 16 -1.09 -7.79 9.96
CA SER A 16 -1.35 -7.01 8.75
C SER A 16 -1.75 -5.58 9.06
N ILE A 17 -2.51 -5.32 10.15
CA ILE A 17 -2.79 -3.95 10.59
C ILE A 17 -1.49 -3.19 10.88
N GLN A 18 -0.62 -3.75 11.72
CA GLN A 18 0.65 -3.11 12.08
C GLN A 18 1.52 -2.83 10.85
N PHE A 19 1.52 -3.78 9.91
CA PHE A 19 2.23 -3.64 8.64
C PHE A 19 1.69 -2.48 7.82
N TYR A 20 0.39 -2.48 7.49
CA TYR A 20 -0.19 -1.47 6.60
C TYR A 20 -0.24 -0.08 7.25
N GLU A 21 -0.47 0.04 8.56
CA GLU A 21 -0.38 1.31 9.27
C GLU A 21 1.03 1.92 9.15
N SER A 22 2.07 1.10 9.34
CA SER A 22 3.46 1.60 9.31
C SER A 22 3.92 1.91 7.89
N VAL A 23 3.61 1.03 6.94
CA VAL A 23 4.10 1.10 5.56
C VAL A 23 3.38 2.19 4.77
N LEU A 24 2.09 2.40 5.00
CA LEU A 24 1.29 3.38 4.25
C LEU A 24 1.15 4.74 4.97
N ALA A 25 1.63 4.87 6.20
CA ALA A 25 1.70 6.16 6.91
C ALA A 25 2.38 7.28 6.10
N PRO A 26 3.52 7.06 5.40
CA PRO A 26 4.15 8.08 4.55
C PRO A 26 3.28 8.55 3.39
N LEU A 27 2.36 7.69 2.92
CA LEU A 27 1.41 8.01 1.85
C LEU A 27 0.12 8.67 2.40
N GLY A 28 0.04 8.87 3.72
CA GLY A 28 -1.09 9.52 4.39
C GLY A 28 -2.21 8.57 4.84
N TYR A 29 -2.10 7.26 4.59
CA TYR A 29 -3.09 6.29 5.03
C TYR A 29 -3.04 6.10 6.54
N LYS A 30 -4.22 5.91 7.13
CA LYS A 30 -4.42 5.59 8.55
C LYS A 30 -5.45 4.50 8.69
N LEU A 31 -5.39 3.77 9.81
CA LEU A 31 -6.46 2.88 10.21
C LEU A 31 -7.73 3.71 10.48
N HIS A 32 -8.81 3.35 9.80
CA HIS A 32 -10.08 4.08 9.84
C HIS A 32 -11.14 3.33 10.66
N HIS A 33 -11.33 2.04 10.37
CA HIS A 33 -12.20 1.15 11.16
C HIS A 33 -11.53 -0.19 11.39
N ARG A 34 -11.81 -0.84 12.53
CA ARG A 34 -11.38 -2.22 12.78
C ARG A 34 -12.44 -3.02 13.53
N SER A 35 -12.41 -4.32 13.31
CA SER A 35 -13.10 -5.35 14.09
C SER A 35 -12.08 -6.41 14.52
N GLU A 36 -12.55 -7.49 15.16
CA GLU A 36 -11.70 -8.64 15.49
C GLU A 36 -11.13 -9.35 14.26
N LYS A 37 -11.78 -9.24 13.09
CA LYS A 37 -11.42 -10.00 11.89
C LYS A 37 -11.24 -9.16 10.64
N SER A 38 -11.30 -7.83 10.76
CA SER A 38 -11.14 -6.93 9.63
C SER A 38 -10.64 -5.56 10.03
N ALA A 39 -10.06 -4.86 9.08
CA ALA A 39 -9.63 -3.47 9.22
C ALA A 39 -9.82 -2.73 7.89
N ASN A 40 -10.04 -1.43 7.97
CA ASN A 40 -10.14 -0.55 6.82
C ASN A 40 -9.18 0.61 6.98
N PHE A 41 -8.60 1.05 5.87
CA PHE A 41 -7.61 2.11 5.82
C PHE A 41 -8.09 3.24 4.94
N SER A 42 -7.73 4.48 5.28
CA SER A 42 -8.05 5.62 4.44
C SER A 42 -6.97 6.69 4.44
N ASP A 43 -6.80 7.34 3.29
CA ASP A 43 -5.99 8.56 3.11
C ASP A 43 -6.81 9.86 3.31
N SER A 44 -8.09 9.73 3.67
CA SER A 44 -9.07 10.82 3.81
C SER A 44 -9.43 11.56 2.51
N ILE A 45 -9.11 10.99 1.34
CA ILE A 45 -9.50 11.51 0.02
C ILE A 45 -10.74 10.77 -0.49
N SER A 46 -10.83 9.44 -0.25
CA SER A 46 -12.01 8.67 -0.64
C SER A 46 -13.28 9.17 0.06
N THR A 47 -14.39 9.14 -0.67
CA THR A 47 -15.73 9.48 -0.15
C THR A 47 -16.46 8.25 0.44
N ASP A 48 -15.83 7.08 0.46
CA ASP A 48 -16.42 5.89 1.07
C ASP A 48 -16.40 6.01 2.61
N PRO A 49 -17.53 5.75 3.31
CA PRO A 49 -17.60 5.89 4.76
C PRO A 49 -16.69 4.91 5.52
N PHE A 50 -16.30 3.80 4.90
CA PHE A 50 -15.43 2.77 5.45
C PHE A 50 -13.98 2.87 4.96
N GLY A 51 -13.67 3.74 4.00
CA GLY A 51 -12.30 4.04 3.57
C GLY A 51 -11.92 3.46 2.22
N ASP A 52 -10.64 3.50 1.91
CA ASP A 52 -10.07 3.22 0.59
C ASP A 52 -9.90 1.73 0.31
N PHE A 53 -9.47 0.96 1.32
CA PHE A 53 -9.39 -0.49 1.20
C PHE A 53 -9.57 -1.16 2.55
N ALA A 54 -10.02 -2.40 2.49
CA ALA A 54 -10.17 -3.27 3.65
C ALA A 54 -9.22 -4.47 3.61
N ILE A 55 -8.96 -5.04 4.77
CA ILE A 55 -8.37 -6.37 4.93
C ILE A 55 -9.24 -7.17 5.87
N TYR A 56 -9.31 -8.48 5.68
CA TYR A 56 -10.04 -9.38 6.56
C TYR A 56 -9.30 -10.71 6.75
N GLU A 57 -9.49 -11.35 7.89
CA GLU A 57 -8.88 -12.65 8.17
C GLU A 57 -9.43 -13.73 7.23
N GLY A 58 -8.55 -14.44 6.52
CA GLY A 58 -8.95 -15.44 5.53
C GLY A 58 -7.77 -16.08 4.79
N GLN A 59 -8.05 -16.64 3.62
CA GLN A 59 -7.03 -17.26 2.76
C GLN A 59 -6.54 -16.26 1.69
N PRO A 60 -5.26 -15.87 1.71
CA PRO A 60 -4.71 -14.96 0.71
C PRO A 60 -4.78 -15.53 -0.70
N PHE A 61 -4.82 -14.63 -1.68
CA PHE A 61 -4.70 -14.95 -3.10
C PHE A 61 -3.54 -14.15 -3.72
N SER A 62 -3.31 -14.23 -5.02
CA SER A 62 -2.27 -13.43 -5.68
C SER A 62 -2.89 -12.19 -6.30
N PHE A 63 -2.45 -11.01 -5.89
CA PHE A 63 -2.74 -9.76 -6.59
C PHE A 63 -1.62 -8.73 -6.37
N HIS A 64 -1.73 -7.64 -7.10
CA HIS A 64 -0.87 -6.48 -7.00
C HIS A 64 -1.71 -5.22 -6.73
N LEU A 65 -1.26 -4.39 -5.80
CA LEU A 65 -1.91 -3.12 -5.45
C LEU A 65 -0.85 -2.03 -5.32
N ALA A 66 -1.01 -1.00 -6.16
CA ALA A 66 -0.18 0.18 -6.18
C ALA A 66 -0.91 1.37 -5.55
N PHE A 67 -0.21 2.09 -4.68
CA PHE A 67 -0.67 3.29 -4.01
C PHE A 67 -0.01 4.52 -4.63
N GLN A 68 -0.81 5.56 -4.86
CA GLN A 68 -0.32 6.82 -5.43
C GLN A 68 0.46 7.60 -4.37
N ALA A 69 1.74 7.86 -4.65
CA ALA A 69 2.56 8.83 -3.94
C ALA A 69 2.53 10.19 -4.67
N LYS A 70 2.49 11.28 -3.92
CA LYS A 70 2.56 12.66 -4.41
C LYS A 70 3.98 13.07 -4.75
N PHE A 71 4.97 12.53 -4.03
CA PHE A 71 6.38 12.87 -4.20
C PHE A 71 7.25 11.61 -4.15
N ASN A 72 8.41 11.63 -4.82
CA ASN A 72 9.39 10.54 -4.76
C ASN A 72 9.82 10.23 -3.32
N GLN A 73 9.91 11.23 -2.44
CA GLN A 73 10.24 11.03 -1.03
C GLN A 73 9.24 10.13 -0.31
N GLU A 74 7.94 10.22 -0.62
CA GLU A 74 6.93 9.36 -0.02
C GLU A 74 7.11 7.89 -0.42
N VAL A 75 7.62 7.64 -1.65
CA VAL A 75 8.00 6.29 -2.12
C VAL A 75 9.24 5.77 -1.37
N ASP A 76 10.23 6.63 -1.14
CA ASP A 76 11.43 6.28 -0.38
C ASP A 76 11.06 5.92 1.07
N ASP A 77 10.23 6.75 1.72
CA ASP A 77 9.79 6.57 3.10
C ASP A 77 8.91 5.31 3.27
N PHE A 78 8.01 5.04 2.32
CA PHE A 78 7.24 3.79 2.22
C PHE A 78 8.17 2.57 2.21
N ASN A 79 9.21 2.59 1.39
CA ASN A 79 10.15 1.48 1.29
C ASN A 79 10.99 1.30 2.56
N GLU A 80 11.45 2.40 3.16
CA GLU A 80 12.20 2.37 4.40
C GLU A 80 11.35 1.79 5.55
N ALA A 81 10.08 2.20 5.67
CA ALA A 81 9.15 1.67 6.66
C ALA A 81 8.94 0.15 6.49
N ALA A 82 8.78 -0.31 5.24
CA ALA A 82 8.64 -1.74 4.95
C ALA A 82 9.90 -2.54 5.31
N ILE A 83 11.09 -2.04 4.97
CA ILE A 83 12.36 -2.72 5.30
C ILE A 83 12.58 -2.81 6.81
N LYS A 84 12.21 -1.78 7.59
CA LYS A 84 12.29 -1.80 9.06
C LYS A 84 11.44 -2.91 9.68
N LEU A 85 10.35 -3.29 9.02
CA LEU A 85 9.48 -4.41 9.41
C LEU A 85 9.94 -5.77 8.86
N GLY A 86 11.07 -5.82 8.16
CA GLY A 86 11.60 -7.05 7.56
C GLY A 86 10.90 -7.47 6.27
N ALA A 87 10.11 -6.58 5.65
CA ALA A 87 9.49 -6.85 4.36
C ALA A 87 10.55 -7.10 3.28
N LYS A 88 10.30 -8.08 2.42
CA LYS A 88 11.17 -8.34 1.27
C LYS A 88 10.81 -7.38 0.14
N GLY A 89 11.72 -6.48 -0.20
CA GLY A 89 11.64 -5.70 -1.44
C GLY A 89 12.01 -6.53 -2.66
N TYR A 90 11.33 -6.30 -3.78
CA TYR A 90 11.70 -6.84 -5.11
C TYR A 90 11.94 -5.76 -6.17
N GLY A 91 11.77 -4.49 -5.79
CA GLY A 91 12.21 -3.33 -6.56
C GLY A 91 12.50 -2.18 -5.60
N ARG A 92 13.74 -1.68 -5.64
CA ARG A 92 14.16 -0.54 -4.79
C ARG A 92 13.49 0.75 -5.29
N PRO A 93 13.34 1.76 -4.41
CA PRO A 93 12.95 3.11 -4.82
C PRO A 93 13.85 3.62 -5.94
N GLY A 94 13.24 4.20 -6.97
CA GLY A 94 13.96 4.71 -8.13
C GLY A 94 13.08 4.80 -9.36
N TYR A 95 13.67 5.33 -10.45
CA TYR A 95 13.01 5.38 -11.75
C TYR A 95 13.02 4.02 -12.43
N HIS A 96 11.84 3.45 -12.63
CA HIS A 96 11.60 2.21 -13.37
C HIS A 96 11.26 2.54 -14.82
N LYS A 97 12.25 3.05 -15.56
CA LYS A 97 12.10 3.59 -16.93
C LYS A 97 11.58 2.59 -17.98
N HIS A 98 11.52 1.30 -17.64
CA HIS A 98 10.92 0.28 -18.48
C HIS A 98 9.38 0.37 -18.52
N PHE A 99 8.75 1.05 -17.56
CA PHE A 99 7.33 1.43 -17.64
C PHE A 99 7.16 2.75 -18.40
N HIS A 100 7.74 3.84 -17.88
CA HIS A 100 7.90 5.12 -18.58
C HIS A 100 8.92 6.02 -17.84
N GLU A 101 9.37 7.12 -18.47
CA GLU A 101 10.50 7.93 -18.00
C GLU A 101 10.34 8.48 -16.57
N ASN A 102 9.12 8.89 -16.23
CA ASN A 102 8.79 9.49 -14.93
C ASN A 102 8.20 8.51 -13.89
N TYR A 103 8.32 7.20 -14.09
CA TYR A 103 7.78 6.19 -13.17
C TYR A 103 8.72 5.99 -11.99
N TYR A 104 8.53 6.71 -10.89
CA TYR A 104 9.31 6.52 -9.67
C TYR A 104 8.54 5.62 -8.71
N ALA A 105 9.09 4.46 -8.36
CA ALA A 105 8.35 3.47 -7.56
C ALA A 105 9.24 2.60 -6.69
N ALA A 106 8.63 1.96 -5.70
CA ALA A 106 9.22 0.93 -4.87
C ALA A 106 8.24 -0.24 -4.71
N PHE A 107 8.77 -1.45 -4.62
CA PHE A 107 7.98 -2.69 -4.64
C PHE A 107 8.38 -3.62 -3.50
N ILE A 108 7.39 -4.04 -2.72
CA ILE A 108 7.57 -4.90 -1.55
C ILE A 108 6.56 -6.04 -1.56
N TYR A 109 6.89 -7.12 -0.85
CA TYR A 109 5.90 -8.10 -0.42
C TYR A 109 5.40 -7.77 0.98
N ASP A 110 4.07 -7.83 1.15
CA ASP A 110 3.47 -7.85 2.47
C ASP A 110 3.73 -9.19 3.20
N PRO A 111 3.32 -9.33 4.47
CA PRO A 111 3.52 -10.56 5.25
C PRO A 111 2.87 -11.82 4.66
N ASP A 112 1.87 -11.67 3.78
CA ASP A 112 1.13 -12.76 3.15
C ASP A 112 1.51 -13.00 1.68
N GLY A 113 2.42 -12.20 1.13
CA GLY A 113 2.99 -12.34 -0.21
C GLY A 113 2.34 -11.45 -1.28
N TYR A 114 1.49 -10.49 -0.89
CA TYR A 114 0.92 -9.51 -1.80
C TYR A 114 1.98 -8.56 -2.34
N ALA A 115 1.90 -8.28 -3.64
CA ALA A 115 2.76 -7.34 -4.32
C ALA A 115 2.25 -5.91 -4.08
N ILE A 116 2.85 -5.20 -3.12
CA ILE A 116 2.46 -3.83 -2.76
C ILE A 116 3.47 -2.83 -3.33
N GLU A 117 2.96 -1.77 -3.93
CA GLU A 117 3.76 -0.72 -4.57
C GLU A 117 3.36 0.67 -4.08
N ALA A 118 4.35 1.55 -3.97
CA ALA A 118 4.14 2.99 -3.95
C ALA A 118 4.72 3.59 -5.23
N VAL A 119 3.95 4.42 -5.93
CA VAL A 119 4.33 4.98 -7.23
C VAL A 119 4.05 6.48 -7.33
N CYS A 120 5.01 7.24 -7.84
CA CYS A 120 4.89 8.64 -8.20
C CYS A 120 5.18 8.80 -9.71
N HIS A 121 4.20 9.33 -10.45
CA HIS A 121 4.34 9.57 -11.90
C HIS A 121 4.92 10.95 -12.24
N ASN A 122 5.35 11.74 -11.24
CA ASN A 122 5.97 13.07 -11.39
C ASN A 122 5.24 13.97 -12.40
N ASN A 123 3.92 14.14 -12.20
CA ASN A 123 3.02 14.94 -13.04
C ASN A 123 3.08 14.59 -14.54
N GLN A 124 3.34 13.32 -14.88
CA GLN A 124 3.05 12.85 -16.23
C GLN A 124 1.56 13.06 -16.52
N PRO A 125 1.23 13.69 -17.66
CA PRO A 125 -0.15 13.77 -18.11
C PRO A 125 -0.71 12.35 -18.32
N HIS A 126 -1.98 12.17 -17.94
CA HIS A 126 -2.75 10.98 -18.25
C HIS A 126 -3.15 10.92 -19.73
#